data_AF-A0A933R488-F1
#
_entry.id   AF-A0A933R488-F1
#
_cell.length_a   1.000
_cell.length_b   1.000
_cell.length_c   1.000
_cell.angle_alpha   90.00
_cell.angle_beta   90.00
_cell.angle_gamma   90.00
#
_symmetry.space_group_name_H-M   'P 1'
#
loop_
_entity.id
_entity.type
_entity.pdbx_description
1 polymer ?
#
loop_
_entity_poly.entity_id
_entity_poly.type
_entity_poly.pdbx_seq_one_letter_code
_entity_poly.pdbx_strand_id
1 'polypeptide(L)'
;MALTKNKKFDIIVGIPTYNEADSISNTVRKIDRGLSKYFPKYSALIVNMDSQSLDGTRRVFLSTKTNKEKMSLAIKKYSPGKGANIFSLLKLIKRLGAKYIATIDADITTITEKWPKLLLDPIIKGEANFVAPIYTRNRYEGNTTNHFCFPLLYAWFGRQLSQPIGGDFAFSSYFSEYILKQQKPKDTFLYGIDIFLSTHALGGNFRIKEVYLGRKIHKPSFAKIIPMFQQVVATMLFILPKYKNEYNISKSNAGIGDKQRIDSFIRKPEPARVAILKKYAVHNLQKLPLKNIQKYLGLNLEEIKEIRKSKFIISENKWVNILANMSKYIAKHAMSDKKATNITTTISPFFFLRVLAYFGELDKIKKQRDIDTFLTAIPDVPLIKEGDDLGAIILKCAGDAGITFEDKDVLVITSKIVSKAEGRLVSLASVQPSARAREIARVSGKDARIVELMMQESQILNAKPGVVETLHRLGFVCTSGGVDRANTARPEEEKVSLLPINPDESARRISDAIAREVGKRIGVVINDSLGIKYRTGSVGLAIGVAAMPAVLKGAAGETDLYGKKRNVNISFADEIAAAGSLLMGQSRAGLPAVLVRGLRYPDEQGNFADLIAADQLRKDLTK
;
A
#
# COMPACT_ATOMS: atom_id res chain seq x y z
N MET A 1 3.56 -39.97 -5.50
CA MET A 1 4.06 -39.67 -6.87
C MET A 1 3.30 -40.47 -7.96
N ALA A 2 2.12 -41.02 -7.67
CA ALA A 2 1.43 -41.98 -8.54
C ALA A 2 0.22 -41.44 -9.33
N LEU A 3 -0.23 -40.20 -9.10
CA LEU A 3 -1.52 -39.70 -9.63
C LEU A 3 -1.46 -38.95 -10.98
N THR A 4 -0.28 -38.72 -11.58
CA THR A 4 -0.16 -37.75 -12.70
C THR A 4 0.71 -38.18 -13.89
N LYS A 5 1.07 -39.46 -14.04
CA LYS A 5 1.99 -39.86 -15.14
C LYS A 5 1.42 -39.63 -16.55
N ASN A 6 0.09 -39.68 -16.74
CA ASN A 6 -0.54 -39.56 -18.07
C ASN A 6 -1.56 -38.41 -18.20
N LYS A 7 -1.78 -37.61 -17.15
CA LYS A 7 -2.78 -36.53 -17.19
C LYS A 7 -2.16 -35.24 -17.71
N LYS A 8 -2.75 -34.67 -18.75
CA LYS A 8 -2.38 -33.35 -19.28
C LYS A 8 -3.18 -32.27 -18.58
N PHE A 9 -2.59 -31.08 -18.46
CA PHE A 9 -3.23 -29.90 -17.90
C PHE A 9 -3.08 -28.75 -18.88
N ASP A 10 -4.08 -27.89 -19.04
CA ASP A 10 -3.98 -26.70 -19.88
C ASP A 10 -3.17 -25.60 -19.17
N ILE A 11 -3.47 -25.40 -17.88
CA ILE A 11 -2.90 -24.37 -17.02
C ILE A 11 -2.06 -25.01 -15.90
N ILE A 12 -0.83 -24.52 -15.70
CA ILE A 12 -0.04 -24.81 -14.51
C ILE A 12 0.33 -23.51 -13.80
N VAL A 13 0.00 -23.42 -12.52
CA VAL A 13 0.45 -22.32 -11.65
C VAL A 13 1.48 -22.88 -10.67
N GLY A 14 2.74 -22.48 -10.84
CA GLY A 14 3.83 -22.88 -9.98
C GLY A 14 4.08 -21.88 -8.85
N ILE A 15 4.32 -22.39 -7.65
CA ILE A 15 4.63 -21.61 -6.46
C ILE A 15 6.02 -22.05 -5.97
N PRO A 16 7.08 -21.25 -6.17
CA PRO A 16 8.39 -21.55 -5.59
C PRO A 16 8.36 -21.30 -4.08
N THR A 17 8.81 -22.28 -3.29
CA THR A 17 8.86 -22.18 -1.82
C THR A 17 10.24 -22.54 -1.25
N TYR A 18 10.62 -21.86 -0.18
CA TYR A 18 11.65 -22.16 0.80
C TYR A 18 11.33 -21.52 2.18
N ASN A 19 10.62 -22.27 3.04
CA ASN A 19 10.18 -21.87 4.39
C ASN A 19 9.10 -20.75 4.42
N GLU A 20 7.93 -21.02 3.86
CA GLU A 20 6.75 -20.15 3.83
C GLU A 20 5.49 -20.82 4.40
N ALA A 21 5.62 -21.65 5.44
CA ALA A 21 4.49 -22.32 6.08
C ALA A 21 3.42 -21.34 6.60
N ASP A 22 3.85 -20.14 6.99
CA ASP A 22 3.02 -19.04 7.49
C ASP A 22 2.13 -18.38 6.42
N SER A 23 2.49 -18.48 5.14
CA SER A 23 1.90 -17.67 4.07
C SER A 23 1.36 -18.49 2.90
N ILE A 24 1.93 -19.67 2.63
CA ILE A 24 1.59 -20.52 1.47
C ILE A 24 0.09 -20.84 1.39
N SER A 25 -0.58 -21.02 2.52
CA SER A 25 -2.00 -21.38 2.56
C SER A 25 -2.91 -20.28 1.99
N ASN A 26 -2.59 -19.00 2.25
CA ASN A 26 -3.33 -17.89 1.67
C ASN A 26 -3.16 -17.83 0.15
N THR A 27 -1.90 -17.90 -0.31
CA THR A 27 -1.55 -17.87 -1.74
C THR A 27 -2.26 -18.97 -2.53
N VAL A 28 -2.22 -20.21 -2.03
CA VAL A 28 -2.90 -21.35 -2.66
C VAL A 28 -4.42 -21.15 -2.75
N ARG A 29 -5.06 -20.68 -1.67
CA ARG A 29 -6.51 -20.42 -1.68
C ARG A 29 -6.91 -19.35 -2.71
N LYS A 30 -6.12 -18.28 -2.84
CA LYS A 30 -6.41 -17.20 -3.80
C LYS A 30 -6.21 -17.66 -5.24
N ILE A 31 -5.16 -18.44 -5.50
CA ILE A 31 -4.92 -19.06 -6.81
C ILE A 31 -6.08 -19.99 -7.18
N ASP A 32 -6.47 -20.89 -6.28
CA ASP A 32 -7.55 -21.86 -6.51
C ASP A 32 -8.89 -21.18 -6.83
N ARG A 33 -9.27 -20.16 -6.04
CA ARG A 33 -10.48 -19.36 -6.28
C ARG A 33 -10.41 -18.64 -7.63
N GLY A 34 -9.27 -18.03 -7.95
CA GLY A 34 -9.07 -17.34 -9.23
C GLY A 34 -9.18 -18.28 -10.42
N LEU A 35 -8.53 -19.45 -10.36
CA LEU A 35 -8.61 -20.47 -11.41
C LEU A 35 -10.03 -21.03 -11.56
N SER A 36 -10.72 -21.29 -10.45
CA SER A 36 -12.10 -21.82 -10.47
C SER A 36 -13.09 -20.81 -11.04
N LYS A 37 -12.94 -19.53 -10.67
CA LYS A 37 -13.83 -18.45 -11.08
C LYS A 37 -13.64 -18.03 -12.54
N TYR A 38 -12.40 -17.85 -12.97
CA TYR A 38 -12.10 -17.25 -14.28
C TYR A 38 -11.74 -18.28 -15.36
N PHE A 39 -11.30 -19.48 -14.97
CA PHE A 39 -10.91 -20.54 -15.89
C PHE A 39 -11.59 -21.88 -15.57
N PRO A 40 -12.94 -21.92 -15.44
CA PRO A 40 -13.65 -23.15 -15.08
C PRO A 40 -13.50 -24.25 -16.13
N LYS A 41 -13.42 -23.87 -17.42
CA LYS A 41 -13.31 -24.79 -18.56
C LYS A 41 -11.92 -25.37 -18.78
N TYR A 42 -10.90 -24.83 -18.12
CA TYR A 42 -9.52 -25.27 -18.28
C TYR A 42 -9.13 -26.26 -17.18
N SER A 43 -8.47 -27.34 -17.59
CA SER A 43 -7.80 -28.24 -16.65
C SER A 43 -6.59 -27.51 -16.04
N ALA A 44 -6.58 -27.36 -14.72
CA ALA A 44 -5.58 -26.54 -14.04
C ALA A 44 -4.94 -27.29 -12.87
N LEU A 45 -3.62 -27.14 -12.73
CA LEU A 45 -2.83 -27.75 -11.67
C LEU A 45 -2.04 -26.68 -10.91
N ILE A 46 -2.19 -26.67 -9.58
CA ILE A 46 -1.40 -25.84 -8.68
C ILE A 46 -0.19 -26.65 -8.19
N VAL A 47 1.02 -26.17 -8.43
CA VAL A 47 2.24 -26.91 -8.12
C VAL A 47 3.09 -26.15 -7.11
N ASN A 48 3.28 -26.73 -5.93
CA ASN A 48 4.32 -26.29 -5.02
C ASN A 48 5.68 -26.85 -5.44
N MET A 49 6.62 -25.97 -5.73
CA MET A 49 8.01 -26.28 -6.05
C MET A 49 8.86 -26.00 -4.80
N ASP A 50 9.08 -27.04 -4.01
CA ASP A 50 9.64 -26.90 -2.67
C ASP A 50 11.15 -27.15 -2.64
N SER A 51 11.91 -26.13 -2.24
CA SER A 51 13.37 -26.20 -2.04
C SER A 51 13.74 -26.82 -0.68
N GLN A 52 13.04 -27.89 -0.28
CA GLN A 52 13.25 -28.64 0.96
C GLN A 52 12.99 -27.81 2.23
N SER A 53 11.82 -27.17 2.29
CA SER A 53 11.43 -26.38 3.47
C SER A 53 11.36 -27.25 4.73
N LEU A 54 11.90 -26.73 5.84
CA LEU A 54 11.96 -27.41 7.13
C LEU A 54 10.84 -26.98 8.09
N ASP A 55 10.17 -25.86 7.79
CA ASP A 55 9.09 -25.28 8.60
C ASP A 55 7.71 -25.93 8.40
N GLY A 56 7.64 -26.99 7.60
CA GLY A 56 6.37 -27.66 7.27
C GLY A 56 5.59 -27.04 6.11
N THR A 57 6.17 -26.14 5.30
CA THR A 57 5.54 -25.53 4.11
C THR A 57 4.80 -26.55 3.24
N ARG A 58 5.46 -27.68 2.93
CA ARG A 58 4.88 -28.76 2.13
C ARG A 58 3.62 -29.37 2.78
N ARG A 59 3.64 -29.58 4.09
CA ARG A 59 2.49 -30.10 4.85
C ARG A 59 1.32 -29.14 4.77
N VAL A 60 1.56 -27.84 4.99
CA VAL A 60 0.52 -26.78 4.91
C VAL A 60 -0.07 -26.68 3.50
N PHE A 61 0.77 -26.74 2.46
CA PHE A 61 0.30 -26.76 1.08
C PHE A 61 -0.64 -27.96 0.81
N LEU A 62 -0.22 -29.16 1.23
CA LEU A 62 -1.00 -30.38 1.00
C LEU A 62 -2.30 -30.43 1.83
N SER A 63 -2.35 -29.82 3.01
CA SER A 63 -3.59 -29.75 3.83
C SER A 63 -4.57 -28.65 3.39
N THR A 64 -4.11 -27.61 2.68
CA THR A 64 -4.96 -26.48 2.26
C THR A 64 -6.01 -26.90 1.22
N LYS A 65 -7.29 -27.00 1.58
CA LYS A 65 -8.36 -27.43 0.64
C LYS A 65 -8.40 -26.57 -0.65
N THR A 66 -8.54 -27.21 -1.80
CA THR A 66 -8.65 -26.59 -3.13
C THR A 66 -9.68 -27.33 -3.99
N ASN A 67 -10.33 -26.63 -4.91
CA ASN A 67 -11.19 -27.24 -5.93
C ASN A 67 -10.37 -27.78 -7.11
N LYS A 68 -9.32 -27.05 -7.50
CA LYS A 68 -8.38 -27.47 -8.54
C LYS A 68 -7.38 -28.48 -7.97
N GLU A 69 -6.86 -29.31 -8.86
CA GLU A 69 -5.83 -30.28 -8.51
C GLU A 69 -4.55 -29.57 -8.05
N LYS A 70 -3.86 -30.18 -7.09
CA LYS A 70 -2.63 -29.66 -6.55
C LYS A 70 -1.61 -30.76 -6.31
N MET A 71 -0.33 -30.42 -6.46
CA MET A 71 0.77 -31.31 -6.13
C MET A 71 1.97 -30.54 -5.57
N SER A 72 2.83 -31.24 -4.82
CA SER A 72 4.07 -30.67 -4.29
C SER A 72 5.27 -31.53 -4.70
N LEU A 73 6.33 -30.89 -5.17
CA LEU A 73 7.59 -31.52 -5.57
C LEU A 73 8.75 -30.96 -4.75
N ALA A 74 9.47 -31.85 -4.07
CA ALA A 74 10.71 -31.49 -3.38
C ALA A 74 11.89 -31.50 -4.37
N ILE A 75 12.64 -30.40 -4.44
CA ILE A 75 13.77 -30.23 -5.35
C ILE A 75 15.05 -30.68 -4.66
N LYS A 76 15.58 -31.82 -5.12
CA LYS A 76 16.81 -32.45 -4.56
C LYS A 76 18.06 -32.23 -5.39
N LYS A 77 17.91 -31.94 -6.69
CA LYS A 77 19.03 -31.95 -7.67
C LYS A 77 19.94 -30.71 -7.58
N TYR A 78 19.46 -29.62 -6.99
CA TYR A 78 20.14 -28.33 -6.99
C TYR A 78 20.16 -27.78 -5.56
N SER A 79 21.08 -26.84 -5.30
CA SER A 79 21.03 -26.03 -4.08
C SER A 79 19.66 -25.33 -3.96
N PRO A 80 19.11 -25.20 -2.74
CA PRO A 80 17.86 -24.48 -2.51
C PRO A 80 17.86 -23.09 -3.15
N GLY A 81 16.84 -22.78 -3.94
CA GLY A 81 16.77 -21.52 -4.66
C GLY A 81 15.57 -21.39 -5.60
N LYS A 82 15.10 -20.15 -5.77
CA LYS A 82 13.95 -19.85 -6.64
C LYS A 82 14.17 -20.36 -8.07
N GLY A 83 15.36 -20.15 -8.64
CA GLY A 83 15.67 -20.65 -9.97
C GLY A 83 15.64 -22.16 -10.13
N ALA A 84 16.11 -22.91 -9.12
CA ALA A 84 15.99 -24.37 -9.10
C ALA A 84 14.54 -24.83 -9.13
N ASN A 85 13.67 -24.15 -8.38
CA ASN A 85 12.22 -24.36 -8.40
C ASN A 85 11.64 -24.11 -9.79
N ILE A 86 11.92 -22.94 -10.39
CA ILE A 86 11.39 -22.56 -11.70
C ILE A 86 11.89 -23.49 -12.81
N PHE A 87 13.19 -23.84 -12.88
CA PHE A 87 13.65 -24.77 -13.92
C PHE A 87 13.06 -26.17 -13.77
N SER A 88 12.82 -26.62 -12.54
CA SER A 88 12.14 -27.89 -12.30
C SER A 88 10.67 -27.83 -12.71
N LEU A 89 10.02 -26.68 -12.51
CA LEU A 89 8.66 -26.41 -12.99
C LEU A 89 8.62 -26.44 -14.52
N LEU A 90 9.55 -25.78 -15.22
CA LEU A 90 9.60 -25.78 -16.70
C LEU A 90 9.73 -27.21 -17.27
N LYS A 91 10.53 -28.07 -16.62
CA LYS A 91 10.64 -29.49 -16.99
C LYS A 91 9.32 -30.25 -16.74
N LEU A 92 8.64 -29.94 -15.63
CA LEU A 92 7.33 -30.52 -15.31
C LEU A 92 6.27 -30.10 -16.34
N ILE A 93 6.25 -28.81 -16.71
CA ILE A 93 5.34 -28.25 -17.72
C ILE A 93 5.48 -28.99 -19.04
N LYS A 94 6.73 -29.18 -19.52
CA LYS A 94 7.01 -29.94 -20.75
C LYS A 94 6.47 -31.37 -20.67
N ARG A 95 6.63 -32.03 -19.51
CA ARG A 95 6.13 -33.40 -19.30
C ARG A 95 4.59 -33.48 -19.25
N LEU A 96 3.94 -32.50 -18.61
CA LEU A 96 2.48 -32.48 -18.43
C LEU A 96 1.74 -31.79 -19.59
N GLY A 97 2.45 -31.26 -20.59
CA GLY A 97 1.87 -30.68 -21.80
C GLY A 97 1.10 -29.38 -21.59
N ALA A 98 1.43 -28.60 -20.54
CA ALA A 98 0.71 -27.36 -20.25
C ALA A 98 1.06 -26.23 -21.21
N LYS A 99 0.01 -25.51 -21.65
CA LYS A 99 0.11 -24.43 -22.65
C LYS A 99 0.27 -23.06 -21.99
N TYR A 100 -0.37 -22.88 -20.83
CA TYR A 100 -0.45 -21.61 -20.12
C TYR A 100 0.15 -21.75 -18.74
N ILE A 101 1.14 -20.93 -18.44
CA ILE A 101 1.92 -21.05 -17.21
C ILE A 101 1.89 -19.73 -16.46
N ALA A 102 1.72 -19.80 -15.15
CA ALA A 102 2.01 -18.70 -14.25
C ALA A 102 2.94 -19.15 -13.11
N THR A 103 3.72 -18.21 -12.60
CA THR A 103 4.54 -18.38 -11.40
C THR A 103 4.16 -17.29 -10.43
N ILE A 104 3.88 -17.64 -9.16
CA ILE A 104 3.45 -16.69 -8.14
C ILE A 104 4.24 -16.96 -6.86
N ASP A 105 4.85 -15.94 -6.27
CA ASP A 105 5.64 -16.08 -5.04
C ASP A 105 4.74 -16.49 -3.86
N ALA A 106 5.29 -17.29 -2.94
CA ALA A 106 4.56 -17.84 -1.80
C ALA A 106 4.27 -16.84 -0.68
N ASP A 107 5.12 -15.81 -0.53
CA ASP A 107 5.20 -14.91 0.62
C ASP A 107 4.47 -13.56 0.40
N ILE A 108 3.50 -13.53 -0.51
CA ILE A 108 2.73 -12.32 -0.84
C ILE A 108 1.43 -12.29 -0.03
N THR A 109 1.26 -11.26 0.81
CA THR A 109 0.03 -11.09 1.61
C THR A 109 -1.09 -10.41 0.84
N THR A 110 -0.75 -9.60 -0.17
CA THR A 110 -1.70 -8.80 -0.97
C THR A 110 -2.28 -9.52 -2.19
N ILE A 111 -1.97 -10.80 -2.39
CA ILE A 111 -2.49 -11.58 -3.53
C ILE A 111 -4.03 -11.61 -3.52
N THR A 112 -4.62 -11.38 -4.68
CA THR A 112 -6.07 -11.47 -4.89
C THR A 112 -6.43 -12.57 -5.86
N GLU A 113 -7.69 -13.02 -5.84
CA GLU A 113 -8.20 -14.01 -6.80
C GLU A 113 -8.18 -13.52 -8.27
N LYS A 114 -7.98 -12.21 -8.50
CA LYS A 114 -7.83 -11.64 -9.85
C LYS A 114 -6.44 -11.88 -10.44
N TRP A 115 -5.42 -12.17 -9.63
CA TRP A 115 -4.05 -12.33 -10.11
C TRP A 115 -3.89 -13.43 -11.18
N PRO A 116 -4.42 -14.66 -10.99
CA PRO A 116 -4.39 -15.67 -12.05
C PRO A 116 -5.00 -15.18 -13.36
N LYS A 117 -6.13 -14.46 -13.30
CA LYS A 117 -6.79 -13.89 -14.49
C LYS A 117 -5.89 -12.90 -15.20
N LEU A 118 -5.38 -11.91 -14.46
CA LEU A 118 -4.54 -10.84 -15.02
C LEU A 118 -3.26 -11.40 -15.67
N LEU A 119 -2.65 -12.40 -15.04
CA LEU A 119 -1.44 -13.05 -15.55
C LEU A 119 -1.71 -13.95 -16.76
N LEU A 120 -2.75 -14.79 -16.72
CA LEU A 120 -2.97 -15.83 -17.73
C LEU A 120 -3.75 -15.35 -18.96
N ASP A 121 -4.68 -14.39 -18.82
CA ASP A 121 -5.51 -13.91 -19.94
C ASP A 121 -4.68 -13.49 -21.17
N PRO A 122 -3.61 -12.67 -21.04
CA PRO A 122 -2.85 -12.24 -22.22
C PRO A 122 -2.14 -13.40 -22.94
N ILE A 123 -1.75 -14.45 -22.21
CA ILE A 123 -1.16 -15.65 -22.80
C ILE A 123 -2.24 -16.48 -23.50
N ILE A 124 -3.39 -16.69 -22.84
CA ILE A 124 -4.51 -17.50 -23.36
C ILE A 124 -5.07 -16.88 -24.64
N LYS A 125 -5.19 -15.55 -24.70
CA LYS A 125 -5.67 -14.81 -25.87
C LYS A 125 -4.63 -14.66 -26.99
N GLY A 126 -3.40 -15.16 -26.79
CA GLY A 126 -2.32 -15.06 -27.78
C GLY A 126 -1.67 -13.67 -27.90
N GLU A 127 -2.08 -12.72 -27.06
CA GLU A 127 -1.59 -11.33 -27.03
C GLU A 127 -0.13 -11.24 -26.55
N ALA A 128 0.32 -12.18 -25.72
CA ALA A 128 1.67 -12.22 -25.18
C ALA A 128 2.24 -13.65 -25.13
N ASN A 129 3.57 -13.74 -25.14
CA ASN A 129 4.31 -14.96 -24.80
C ASN A 129 4.92 -14.88 -23.40
N PHE A 130 5.10 -13.67 -22.87
CA PHE A 130 5.60 -13.39 -21.54
C PHE A 130 4.81 -12.23 -20.93
N VAL A 131 4.29 -12.42 -19.72
CA VAL A 131 3.58 -11.41 -18.94
C VAL A 131 4.39 -11.10 -17.70
N ALA A 132 4.69 -9.82 -17.52
CA ALA A 132 5.41 -9.30 -16.36
C ALA A 132 4.48 -8.47 -15.47
N PRO A 133 4.74 -8.42 -14.16
CA PRO A 133 3.88 -7.71 -13.24
C PRO A 133 4.28 -6.22 -13.15
N ILE A 134 3.33 -5.38 -12.80
CA ILE A 134 3.55 -4.03 -12.28
C ILE A 134 2.91 -3.97 -10.91
N TYR A 135 3.70 -3.60 -9.90
CA TYR A 135 3.21 -3.34 -8.56
C TYR A 135 3.29 -1.86 -8.19
N THR A 136 2.44 -1.49 -7.24
CA THR A 136 2.65 -0.32 -6.40
C THR A 136 3.73 -0.63 -5.37
N ARG A 137 4.76 0.21 -5.30
CA ARG A 137 5.96 0.02 -4.47
C ARG A 137 6.27 1.28 -3.66
N ASN A 138 6.83 1.07 -2.48
CA ASN A 138 7.37 2.15 -1.68
C ASN A 138 8.58 2.81 -2.40
N ARG A 139 8.75 4.13 -2.27
CA ARG A 139 9.85 4.89 -2.90
C ARG A 139 11.26 4.45 -2.48
N TYR A 140 11.42 3.76 -1.34
CA TYR A 140 12.70 3.19 -0.90
C TYR A 140 12.91 1.73 -1.35
N GLU A 141 11.96 1.13 -2.07
CA GLU A 141 12.01 -0.26 -2.56
C GLU A 141 12.39 -0.37 -4.04
N GLY A 142 12.68 -1.59 -4.50
CA GLY A 142 12.92 -1.86 -5.93
C GLY A 142 14.25 -1.30 -6.44
N ASN A 143 15.20 -0.99 -5.56
CA ASN A 143 16.45 -0.33 -5.93
C ASN A 143 17.25 -1.08 -7.02
N THR A 144 17.33 -2.41 -6.97
CA THR A 144 17.99 -3.22 -8.01
C THR A 144 17.28 -3.09 -9.36
N THR A 145 15.94 -3.06 -9.35
CA THR A 145 15.14 -2.80 -10.55
C THR A 145 15.44 -1.41 -11.10
N ASN A 146 15.21 -0.38 -10.28
CA ASN A 146 15.12 1.01 -10.71
C ASN A 146 16.48 1.59 -11.09
N HIS A 147 17.54 1.24 -10.34
CA HIS A 147 18.87 1.79 -10.58
C HIS A 147 19.75 0.89 -11.44
N PHE A 148 19.42 -0.38 -11.67
CA PHE A 148 20.31 -1.29 -12.41
C PHE A 148 19.60 -2.01 -13.56
N CYS A 149 18.65 -2.91 -13.25
CA CYS A 149 18.08 -3.81 -14.26
C CYS A 149 17.28 -3.08 -15.33
N PHE A 150 16.34 -2.22 -14.94
CA PHE A 150 15.47 -1.51 -15.88
C PHE A 150 16.26 -0.58 -16.81
N PRO A 151 17.10 0.35 -16.30
CA PRO A 151 17.84 1.26 -17.19
C PRO A 151 18.74 0.53 -18.18
N LEU A 152 19.41 -0.53 -17.73
CA LEU A 152 20.34 -1.28 -18.58
C LEU A 152 19.59 -2.15 -19.61
N LEU A 153 18.50 -2.83 -19.25
CA LEU A 153 17.67 -3.55 -20.22
C LEU A 153 17.07 -2.59 -21.25
N TYR A 154 16.55 -1.44 -20.80
CA TYR A 154 15.98 -0.44 -21.68
C TYR A 154 17.03 0.09 -22.67
N ALA A 155 18.25 0.38 -22.19
CA ALA A 155 19.35 0.82 -23.04
C ALA A 155 19.75 -0.22 -24.11
N TRP A 156 19.70 -1.52 -23.79
CA TRP A 156 20.06 -2.59 -24.73
C TRP A 156 18.98 -2.90 -25.76
N PHE A 157 17.71 -2.86 -25.35
CA PHE A 157 16.61 -3.38 -26.16
C PHE A 157 15.64 -2.31 -26.68
N GLY A 158 15.71 -1.07 -26.19
CA GLY A 158 14.79 0.01 -26.55
C GLY A 158 13.32 -0.25 -26.16
N ARG A 159 13.07 -1.25 -25.31
CA ARG A 159 11.73 -1.71 -24.92
C ARG A 159 11.55 -1.59 -23.42
N GLN A 160 10.44 -0.98 -23.00
CA GLN A 160 10.11 -0.83 -21.58
C GLN A 160 9.66 -2.17 -20.97
N LEU A 161 10.30 -2.54 -19.87
CA LEU A 161 9.88 -3.61 -18.97
C LEU A 161 10.12 -3.14 -17.53
N SER A 162 9.09 -2.59 -16.91
CA SER A 162 9.17 -1.80 -15.68
C SER A 162 9.63 -2.62 -14.47
N GLN A 163 9.28 -3.91 -14.40
CA GLN A 163 9.68 -4.80 -13.30
C GLN A 163 10.29 -6.12 -13.79
N PRO A 164 11.53 -6.10 -14.28
CA PRO A 164 12.20 -7.28 -14.84
C PRO A 164 12.56 -8.34 -13.78
N ILE A 165 12.42 -8.02 -12.49
CA ILE A 165 12.63 -8.95 -11.36
C ILE A 165 11.39 -9.03 -10.45
N GLY A 166 10.19 -8.89 -11.03
CA GLY A 166 8.94 -8.82 -10.27
C GLY A 166 8.56 -10.09 -9.52
N GLY A 167 8.92 -11.26 -10.06
CA GLY A 167 8.76 -12.57 -9.43
C GLY A 167 7.45 -13.29 -9.73
N ASP A 168 6.39 -12.54 -10.07
CA ASP A 168 5.09 -13.10 -10.48
C ASP A 168 4.91 -12.94 -12.00
N PHE A 169 5.08 -14.03 -12.75
CA PHE A 169 5.09 -14.01 -14.22
C PHE A 169 4.04 -14.94 -14.81
N ALA A 170 3.72 -14.73 -16.08
CA ALA A 170 3.04 -15.73 -16.89
C ALA A 170 3.76 -15.91 -18.23
N PHE A 171 3.68 -17.09 -18.82
CA PHE A 171 4.31 -17.34 -20.11
C PHE A 171 3.70 -18.54 -20.82
N SER A 172 3.93 -18.60 -22.13
CA SER A 172 3.50 -19.71 -22.97
C SER A 172 4.42 -20.93 -22.86
N SER A 173 3.93 -22.08 -23.28
CA SER A 173 4.77 -23.28 -23.48
C SER A 173 5.92 -23.01 -24.45
N TYR A 174 5.67 -22.26 -25.53
CA TYR A 174 6.70 -21.87 -26.50
C TYR A 174 7.87 -21.11 -25.84
N PHE A 175 7.56 -20.12 -24.99
CA PHE A 175 8.60 -19.41 -24.23
C PHE A 175 9.31 -20.34 -23.24
N SER A 176 8.57 -21.22 -22.55
CA SER A 176 9.14 -22.21 -21.62
C SER A 176 10.18 -23.13 -22.28
N GLU A 177 9.88 -23.62 -23.49
CA GLU A 177 10.79 -24.46 -24.26
C GLU A 177 12.03 -23.70 -24.73
N TYR A 178 11.85 -22.45 -25.16
CA TYR A 178 12.96 -21.57 -25.49
C TYR A 178 13.90 -21.42 -24.30
N ILE A 179 13.35 -21.10 -23.12
CA ILE A 179 14.10 -20.91 -21.87
C ILE A 179 14.88 -22.18 -21.46
N LEU A 180 14.29 -23.37 -21.62
CA LEU A 180 14.97 -24.63 -21.31
C LEU A 180 16.22 -24.88 -22.17
N LYS A 181 16.27 -24.35 -23.40
CA LYS A 181 17.41 -24.49 -24.32
C LYS A 181 18.55 -23.49 -24.07
N GLN A 182 18.31 -22.46 -23.26
CA GLN A 182 19.31 -21.42 -23.00
C GLN A 182 20.43 -21.92 -22.08
N GLN A 183 21.62 -21.34 -22.22
CA GLN A 183 22.73 -21.53 -21.29
C GLN A 183 22.37 -20.89 -19.94
N LYS A 184 22.63 -21.62 -18.84
CA LYS A 184 22.17 -21.23 -17.49
C LYS A 184 23.40 -20.93 -16.62
N PRO A 185 23.73 -19.66 -16.34
CA PRO A 185 24.78 -19.34 -15.40
C PRO A 185 24.40 -19.80 -13.99
N LYS A 186 25.39 -19.96 -13.11
CA LYS A 186 25.21 -20.57 -11.78
C LYS A 186 24.15 -19.84 -10.95
N ASP A 187 24.18 -18.51 -10.97
CA ASP A 187 23.30 -17.68 -10.15
C ASP A 187 21.84 -17.68 -10.62
N THR A 188 21.57 -18.16 -11.84
CA THR A 188 20.19 -18.33 -12.34
C THR A 188 19.42 -19.40 -11.56
N PHE A 189 20.09 -20.33 -10.89
CA PHE A 189 19.41 -21.31 -10.02
C PHE A 189 18.96 -20.71 -8.68
N LEU A 190 19.33 -19.47 -8.38
CA LEU A 190 19.03 -18.75 -7.15
C LEU A 190 18.12 -17.54 -7.44
N TYR A 191 18.49 -16.31 -7.04
CA TYR A 191 17.71 -15.08 -7.29
C TYR A 191 17.83 -14.57 -8.75
N GLY A 192 18.78 -15.08 -9.54
CA GLY A 192 18.99 -14.64 -10.92
C GLY A 192 17.90 -15.07 -11.92
N ILE A 193 16.97 -15.94 -11.53
CA ILE A 193 15.97 -16.48 -12.45
C ILE A 193 15.03 -15.43 -13.05
N ASP A 194 14.58 -14.46 -12.25
CA ASP A 194 13.57 -13.51 -12.71
C ASP A 194 14.15 -12.60 -13.81
N ILE A 195 15.38 -12.12 -13.62
CA ILE A 195 16.11 -11.34 -14.63
C ILE A 195 16.51 -12.19 -15.83
N PHE A 196 16.78 -13.49 -15.63
CA PHE A 196 17.07 -14.42 -16.73
C PHE A 196 15.88 -14.55 -17.68
N LEU A 197 14.68 -14.76 -17.13
CA LEU A 197 13.45 -14.82 -17.92
C LEU A 197 13.20 -13.49 -18.65
N SER A 198 13.26 -12.36 -17.94
CA SER A 198 13.01 -11.03 -18.51
C SER A 198 14.00 -10.66 -19.61
N THR A 199 15.29 -10.94 -19.42
CA THR A 199 16.33 -10.64 -20.43
C THR A 199 16.12 -11.49 -21.69
N HIS A 200 15.80 -12.77 -21.54
CA HIS A 200 15.49 -13.65 -22.67
C HIS A 200 14.14 -13.33 -23.35
N ALA A 201 13.15 -12.82 -22.63
CA ALA A 201 11.90 -12.34 -23.22
C ALA A 201 12.14 -11.13 -24.12
N LEU A 202 12.96 -10.17 -23.66
CA LEU A 202 13.32 -8.97 -24.42
C LEU A 202 14.23 -9.31 -25.61
N GLY A 203 15.37 -9.94 -25.33
CA GLY A 203 16.36 -10.28 -26.36
C GLY A 203 15.93 -11.41 -27.29
N GLY A 204 14.97 -12.24 -26.92
CA GLY A 204 14.36 -13.20 -27.85
C GLY A 204 13.24 -12.61 -28.71
N ASN A 205 13.03 -11.28 -28.63
CA ASN A 205 11.97 -10.54 -29.29
C ASN A 205 10.54 -11.14 -29.08
N PHE A 206 10.27 -11.64 -27.87
CA PHE A 206 8.94 -12.16 -27.55
C PHE A 206 7.91 -11.04 -27.37
N ARG A 207 6.62 -11.35 -27.58
CA ARG A 207 5.52 -10.44 -27.24
C ARG A 207 5.40 -10.37 -25.72
N ILE A 208 5.58 -9.18 -25.16
CA ILE A 208 5.55 -8.91 -23.73
C ILE A 208 4.34 -8.05 -23.40
N LYS A 209 3.62 -8.42 -22.33
CA LYS A 209 2.59 -7.57 -21.71
C LYS A 209 2.94 -7.32 -20.25
N GLU A 210 2.66 -6.13 -19.78
CA GLU A 210 2.76 -5.78 -18.37
C GLU A 210 1.37 -5.66 -17.76
N VAL A 211 1.16 -6.26 -16.58
CA VAL A 211 -0.15 -6.26 -15.92
C VAL A 211 -0.05 -5.72 -14.50
N TYR A 212 -0.98 -4.83 -14.14
CA TYR A 212 -0.99 -4.22 -12.81
C TYR A 212 -1.60 -5.17 -11.78
N LEU A 213 -0.82 -5.55 -10.77
CA LEU A 213 -1.20 -6.50 -9.73
C LEU A 213 -1.53 -5.83 -8.38
N GLY A 214 -1.46 -4.50 -8.30
CA GLY A 214 -1.71 -3.76 -7.06
C GLY A 214 -0.46 -3.60 -6.19
N ARG A 215 -0.65 -3.36 -4.89
CA ARG A 215 0.44 -3.27 -3.91
C ARG A 215 1.07 -4.64 -3.68
N LYS A 216 2.41 -4.74 -3.61
CA LYS A 216 3.12 -6.00 -3.25
C LYS A 216 3.75 -5.87 -1.87
N ILE A 217 3.07 -6.39 -0.86
CA ILE A 217 3.63 -6.56 0.49
C ILE A 217 4.15 -7.98 0.61
N HIS A 218 5.43 -8.10 0.97
CA HIS A 218 6.17 -9.35 1.08
C HIS A 218 7.18 -9.26 2.24
N LYS A 219 7.80 -10.38 2.62
CA LYS A 219 8.81 -10.39 3.69
C LYS A 219 9.99 -9.50 3.32
N PRO A 220 10.53 -8.66 4.23
CA PRO A 220 11.61 -7.75 3.90
C PRO A 220 12.84 -8.45 3.34
N SER A 221 13.19 -8.16 2.09
CA SER A 221 14.35 -8.72 1.39
C SER A 221 15.68 -8.06 1.78
N PHE A 222 15.66 -7.08 2.69
CA PHE A 222 16.83 -6.27 3.04
C PHE A 222 18.01 -7.11 3.57
N ALA A 223 17.74 -8.13 4.40
CA ALA A 223 18.81 -9.01 4.91
C ALA A 223 19.53 -9.79 3.79
N LYS A 224 18.88 -9.93 2.63
CA LYS A 224 19.35 -10.68 1.47
C LYS A 224 19.71 -9.78 0.28
N ILE A 225 19.67 -8.45 0.44
CA ILE A 225 19.76 -7.50 -0.68
C ILE A 225 21.12 -7.57 -1.41
N ILE A 226 22.21 -7.79 -0.67
CA ILE A 226 23.56 -7.93 -1.24
C ILE A 226 23.67 -9.19 -2.12
N PRO A 227 23.46 -10.41 -1.60
CA PRO A 227 23.55 -11.61 -2.43
C PRO A 227 22.50 -11.62 -3.55
N MET A 228 21.30 -11.08 -3.31
CA MET A 228 20.28 -10.93 -4.35
C MET A 228 20.76 -10.02 -5.48
N PHE A 229 21.26 -8.82 -5.17
CA PHE A 229 21.81 -7.91 -6.18
C PHE A 229 22.91 -8.58 -6.98
N GLN A 230 23.87 -9.22 -6.30
CA GLN A 230 25.00 -9.87 -6.96
C GLN A 230 24.55 -10.97 -7.93
N GLN A 231 23.65 -11.86 -7.50
CA GLN A 231 23.16 -12.95 -8.35
C GLN A 231 22.35 -12.47 -9.55
N VAL A 232 21.52 -11.44 -9.35
CA VAL A 232 20.73 -10.81 -10.42
C VAL A 232 21.67 -10.17 -11.44
N VAL A 233 22.62 -9.36 -10.98
CA VAL A 233 23.57 -8.66 -11.87
C VAL A 233 24.44 -9.65 -12.62
N ALA A 234 25.07 -10.62 -11.94
CA ALA A 234 25.92 -11.61 -12.59
C ALA A 234 25.15 -12.39 -13.67
N THR A 235 23.91 -12.77 -13.40
CA THR A 235 23.04 -13.44 -14.37
C THR A 235 22.75 -12.55 -15.57
N MET A 236 22.36 -11.30 -15.34
CA MET A 236 22.07 -10.35 -16.43
C MET A 236 23.30 -10.11 -17.31
N LEU A 237 24.45 -9.84 -16.69
CA LEU A 237 25.72 -9.59 -17.36
C LEU A 237 26.15 -10.77 -18.24
N PHE A 238 25.89 -12.00 -17.78
CA PHE A 238 26.19 -13.20 -18.54
C PHE A 238 25.37 -13.29 -19.84
N ILE A 239 24.08 -12.93 -19.78
CA ILE A 239 23.13 -13.10 -20.89
C ILE A 239 23.29 -11.99 -21.94
N LEU A 240 23.46 -10.73 -21.52
CA LEU A 240 23.41 -9.57 -22.41
C LEU A 240 24.28 -9.70 -23.69
N PRO A 241 25.56 -10.13 -23.65
CA PRO A 241 26.39 -10.26 -24.85
C PRO A 241 25.80 -11.14 -25.95
N LYS A 242 24.92 -12.09 -25.60
CA LYS A 242 24.20 -12.92 -26.57
C LYS A 242 23.38 -12.07 -27.54
N TYR A 243 22.83 -10.95 -27.06
CA TYR A 243 21.91 -10.10 -27.79
C TYR A 243 22.52 -8.77 -28.23
N LYS A 244 23.85 -8.67 -28.23
CA LYS A 244 24.58 -7.43 -28.59
C LYS A 244 24.25 -6.89 -29.98
N ASN A 245 23.81 -7.75 -30.91
CA ASN A 245 23.44 -7.40 -32.27
C ASN A 245 21.95 -7.06 -32.43
N GLU A 246 21.12 -7.29 -31.41
CA GLU A 246 19.69 -6.97 -31.42
C GLU A 246 19.42 -5.52 -30.94
N TYR A 247 20.48 -4.72 -30.85
CA TYR A 247 20.46 -3.32 -30.45
C TYR A 247 19.80 -2.47 -31.55
N ASN A 248 18.55 -2.04 -31.34
CA ASN A 248 17.90 -1.09 -32.24
C ASN A 248 17.10 -0.02 -31.48
N ILE A 249 17.77 1.09 -31.14
CA ILE A 249 17.16 2.26 -30.46
C ILE A 249 16.13 2.97 -31.36
N SER A 250 16.19 2.80 -32.68
CA SER A 250 15.26 3.47 -33.61
C SER A 250 13.81 2.97 -33.49
N LYS A 251 13.58 1.83 -32.84
CA LYS A 251 12.24 1.29 -32.51
C LYS A 251 11.89 1.47 -31.03
N SER A 252 12.38 2.55 -30.42
CA SER A 252 12.00 2.88 -29.04
C SER A 252 10.53 3.24 -28.98
N ASN A 253 9.73 2.40 -28.32
CA ASN A 253 8.37 2.78 -27.93
C ASN A 253 8.50 3.67 -26.69
N ALA A 254 8.88 4.93 -26.90
CA ALA A 254 9.04 5.96 -25.88
C ALA A 254 7.69 6.46 -25.31
N GLY A 255 6.66 5.62 -25.31
CA GLY A 255 5.47 5.85 -24.53
C GLY A 255 5.77 5.51 -23.08
N ILE A 256 6.41 6.44 -22.35
CA ILE A 256 6.41 6.44 -20.89
C ILE A 256 4.98 6.79 -20.45
N GLY A 257 4.03 5.89 -20.70
CA GLY A 257 2.71 6.00 -20.09
C GLY A 257 2.89 5.82 -18.58
N ASP A 258 2.19 6.64 -17.79
CA ASP A 258 2.15 6.61 -16.31
C ASP A 258 1.78 5.22 -15.76
N LYS A 259 2.75 4.32 -15.77
CA LYS A 259 2.60 2.94 -15.30
C LYS A 259 3.33 2.72 -13.98
N GLN A 260 4.12 3.67 -13.50
CA GLN A 260 4.69 3.62 -12.15
C GLN A 260 3.71 4.26 -11.17
N ARG A 261 3.10 3.41 -10.34
CA ARG A 261 2.21 3.85 -9.26
C ARG A 261 3.00 3.77 -7.96
N ILE A 262 3.51 4.90 -7.50
CA ILE A 262 4.22 5.00 -6.22
C ILE A 262 3.20 4.73 -5.10
N ASP A 263 3.60 3.94 -4.10
CA ASP A 263 2.79 3.71 -2.90
C ASP A 263 2.64 5.03 -2.14
N SER A 264 1.40 5.42 -1.81
CA SER A 264 1.13 6.57 -0.95
C SER A 264 1.67 6.34 0.47
N PHE A 265 1.82 5.08 0.88
CA PHE A 265 2.40 4.73 2.17
C PHE A 265 3.94 4.74 2.13
N ILE A 266 4.53 5.69 2.87
CA ILE A 266 5.98 5.83 2.97
C ILE A 266 6.53 5.12 4.22
N ARG A 267 7.15 3.96 4.04
CA ARG A 267 7.97 3.30 5.05
C ARG A 267 9.46 3.51 4.77
N LYS A 268 10.13 4.32 5.59
CA LYS A 268 11.58 4.47 5.52
C LYS A 268 12.30 3.16 5.88
N PRO A 269 13.46 2.88 5.27
CA PRO A 269 14.31 1.77 5.69
C PRO A 269 14.84 2.01 7.11
N GLU A 270 14.90 0.94 7.91
CA GLU A 270 15.41 1.00 9.29
C GLU A 270 16.86 1.55 9.32
N PRO A 271 17.20 2.52 10.21
CA PRO A 271 18.54 3.11 10.27
C PRO A 271 19.66 2.07 10.46
N ALA A 272 19.44 1.04 11.29
CA ALA A 272 20.40 -0.03 11.51
C ALA A 272 20.72 -0.81 10.22
N ARG A 273 19.68 -1.06 9.41
CA ARG A 273 19.80 -1.73 8.11
C ARG A 273 20.56 -0.87 7.11
N VAL A 274 20.25 0.43 7.04
CA VAL A 274 20.99 1.41 6.23
C VAL A 274 22.47 1.45 6.61
N ALA A 275 22.78 1.41 7.92
CA ALA A 275 24.15 1.38 8.42
C ALA A 275 24.93 0.12 7.99
N ILE A 276 24.29 -1.06 7.97
CA ILE A 276 24.90 -2.31 7.49
C ILE A 276 25.26 -2.19 6.00
N LEU A 277 24.35 -1.70 5.16
CA LEU A 277 24.62 -1.48 3.74
C LEU A 277 25.77 -0.51 3.51
N LYS A 278 25.77 0.59 4.27
CA LYS A 278 26.84 1.59 4.21
C LYS A 278 28.19 0.97 4.59
N LYS A 279 28.25 0.22 5.68
CA LYS A 279 29.47 -0.48 6.12
C LYS A 279 29.96 -1.46 5.05
N TYR A 280 29.06 -2.25 4.47
CA TYR A 280 29.38 -3.16 3.38
C TYR A 280 29.97 -2.41 2.17
N ALA A 281 29.29 -1.37 1.69
CA ALA A 281 29.69 -0.65 0.48
C ALA A 281 31.08 0.00 0.66
N VAL A 282 31.29 0.70 1.77
CA VAL A 282 32.56 1.38 2.06
C VAL A 282 33.70 0.39 2.22
N HIS A 283 33.50 -0.65 3.03
CA HIS A 283 34.53 -1.65 3.28
C HIS A 283 34.98 -2.35 1.99
N ASN A 284 34.03 -2.73 1.14
CA ASN A 284 34.35 -3.42 -0.10
C ASN A 284 34.94 -2.48 -1.16
N LEU A 285 34.48 -1.22 -1.25
CA LEU A 285 35.04 -0.23 -2.17
C LEU A 285 36.55 -0.01 -1.96
N GLN A 286 37.01 0.01 -0.70
CA GLN A 286 38.44 0.18 -0.38
C GLN A 286 39.28 -1.03 -0.80
N LYS A 287 38.71 -2.23 -0.77
CA LYS A 287 39.38 -3.49 -1.15
C LYS A 287 39.41 -3.77 -2.65
N LEU A 288 38.63 -3.04 -3.45
CA LEU A 288 38.55 -3.29 -4.89
C LEU A 288 39.88 -2.96 -5.61
N PRO A 289 40.36 -3.82 -6.53
CA PRO A 289 41.51 -3.51 -7.36
C PRO A 289 41.22 -2.31 -8.28
N LEU A 290 42.09 -1.29 -8.27
CA LEU A 290 41.94 -0.09 -9.12
C LEU A 290 41.80 -0.44 -10.60
N LYS A 291 42.61 -1.39 -11.07
CA LYS A 291 42.57 -1.89 -12.45
C LYS A 291 41.19 -2.41 -12.85
N ASN A 292 40.46 -3.06 -11.92
CA ASN A 292 39.12 -3.56 -12.21
C ASN A 292 38.10 -2.42 -12.32
N ILE A 293 38.20 -1.42 -11.45
CA ILE A 293 37.31 -0.25 -11.48
C ILE A 293 37.51 0.51 -12.79
N GLN A 294 38.75 0.81 -13.16
CA GLN A 294 39.07 1.49 -14.42
C GLN A 294 38.60 0.68 -15.63
N LYS A 295 38.89 -0.63 -15.63
CA LYS A 295 38.56 -1.53 -16.73
C LYS A 295 37.06 -1.71 -16.95
N TYR A 296 36.29 -1.92 -15.89
CA TYR A 296 34.87 -2.28 -16.00
C TYR A 296 33.93 -1.09 -15.87
N LEU A 297 34.29 -0.08 -15.07
CA LEU A 297 33.41 1.07 -14.78
C LEU A 297 33.85 2.34 -15.52
N GLY A 298 35.05 2.34 -16.13
CA GLY A 298 35.57 3.46 -16.90
C GLY A 298 35.89 4.72 -16.09
N LEU A 299 36.12 4.58 -14.78
CA LEU A 299 36.47 5.68 -13.89
C LEU A 299 37.99 5.90 -13.88
N ASN A 300 38.46 7.14 -13.87
CA ASN A 300 39.87 7.48 -13.76
C ASN A 300 40.36 7.48 -12.30
N LEU A 301 41.68 7.61 -12.09
CA LEU A 301 42.28 7.53 -10.74
C LEU A 301 41.78 8.63 -9.79
N GLU A 302 41.58 9.85 -10.28
CA GLU A 302 41.11 10.96 -9.45
C GLU A 302 39.64 10.76 -9.04
N GLU A 303 38.77 10.33 -9.96
CA GLU A 303 37.38 9.97 -9.64
C GLU A 303 37.32 8.85 -8.60
N ILE A 304 38.18 7.84 -8.71
CA ILE A 304 38.22 6.73 -7.75
C ILE A 304 38.69 7.22 -6.38
N LYS A 305 39.73 8.04 -6.32
CA LYS A 305 40.21 8.65 -5.07
C LYS A 305 39.12 9.51 -4.45
N GLU A 306 38.42 10.32 -5.24
CA GLU A 306 37.32 11.16 -4.78
C GLU A 306 36.18 10.31 -4.24
N ILE A 307 35.73 9.25 -4.92
CA ILE A 307 34.66 8.37 -4.42
C ILE A 307 35.08 7.62 -3.13
N ARG A 308 36.37 7.27 -3.01
CA ARG A 308 36.91 6.64 -1.79
C ARG A 308 37.05 7.62 -0.62
N LYS A 309 37.22 8.92 -0.88
CA LYS A 309 37.35 9.99 0.12
C LYS A 309 36.02 10.64 0.49
N SER A 310 35.17 10.85 -0.52
CA SER A 310 33.94 11.63 -0.42
C SER A 310 32.90 10.88 0.40
N LYS A 311 32.13 11.65 1.17
CA LYS A 311 31.11 11.21 2.13
C LYS A 311 29.88 10.56 1.46
N PHE A 312 30.09 9.46 0.73
CA PHE A 312 29.07 8.45 0.41
C PHE A 312 28.02 8.83 -0.67
N ILE A 313 28.37 9.60 -1.71
CA ILE A 313 27.40 10.00 -2.73
C ILE A 313 27.89 9.68 -4.14
N ILE A 314 27.23 8.73 -4.78
CA ILE A 314 27.29 8.59 -6.24
C ILE A 314 26.06 9.29 -6.80
N SER A 315 26.30 10.43 -7.46
CA SER A 315 25.24 11.19 -8.13
C SER A 315 24.63 10.39 -9.27
N GLU A 316 23.40 10.74 -9.65
CA GLU A 316 22.70 10.13 -10.78
C GLU A 316 23.55 10.15 -12.06
N ASN A 317 24.07 11.31 -12.46
CA ASN A 317 24.90 11.45 -13.67
C ASN A 317 26.13 10.54 -13.64
N LYS A 318 26.80 10.44 -12.47
CA LYS A 318 27.96 9.56 -12.33
C LYS A 318 27.57 8.09 -12.46
N TRP A 319 26.45 7.71 -11.85
CA TRP A 319 25.93 6.35 -11.93
C TRP A 319 25.55 5.94 -13.36
N VAL A 320 24.88 6.83 -14.11
CA VAL A 320 24.56 6.62 -15.52
C VAL A 320 25.82 6.39 -16.34
N ASN A 321 26.87 7.19 -16.13
CA ASN A 321 28.15 7.00 -16.81
C ASN A 321 28.81 5.66 -16.49
N ILE A 322 28.78 5.23 -15.22
CA ILE A 322 29.28 3.91 -14.79
C ILE A 322 28.53 2.80 -15.52
N LEU A 323 27.19 2.85 -15.56
CA LEU A 323 26.38 1.86 -16.28
C LEU A 323 26.67 1.85 -17.77
N ALA A 324 26.83 3.01 -18.40
CA ALA A 324 27.13 3.14 -19.82
C ALA A 324 28.51 2.56 -20.17
N ASN A 325 29.54 2.83 -19.37
CA ASN A 325 30.89 2.29 -19.57
C ASN A 325 30.91 0.77 -19.39
N MET A 326 30.26 0.28 -18.34
CA MET A 326 30.10 -1.16 -18.11
C MET A 326 29.34 -1.83 -19.26
N SER A 327 28.27 -1.20 -19.75
CA SER A 327 27.50 -1.65 -20.93
C SER A 327 28.40 -1.80 -22.18
N LYS A 328 29.19 -0.77 -22.49
CA LYS A 328 30.18 -0.80 -23.58
C LYS A 328 31.20 -1.91 -23.42
N TYR A 329 31.66 -2.15 -22.20
CA TYR A 329 32.58 -3.25 -21.90
C TYR A 329 31.94 -4.61 -22.20
N ILE A 330 30.71 -4.85 -21.73
CA ILE A 330 29.96 -6.09 -21.93
C ILE A 330 29.74 -6.35 -23.42
N ALA A 331 29.35 -5.34 -24.19
CA ALA A 331 29.09 -5.48 -25.64
C ALA A 331 30.31 -5.95 -26.44
N LYS A 332 31.52 -5.60 -25.99
CA LYS A 332 32.79 -5.92 -26.67
C LYS A 332 33.44 -7.24 -26.21
N HIS A 333 32.92 -7.89 -25.18
CA HIS A 333 33.61 -9.03 -24.57
C HIS A 333 32.68 -10.22 -24.34
N ALA A 334 33.16 -11.43 -24.66
CA ALA A 334 32.50 -12.67 -24.26
C ALA A 334 32.45 -12.79 -22.73
N MET A 335 31.32 -13.26 -22.19
CA MET A 335 31.08 -13.42 -20.76
C MET A 335 31.12 -14.88 -20.33
N SER A 336 31.80 -15.13 -19.22
CA SER A 336 31.78 -16.38 -18.45
C SER A 336 31.29 -16.09 -17.03
N ASP A 337 30.84 -17.09 -16.27
CA ASP A 337 30.42 -16.91 -14.87
C ASP A 337 31.50 -16.18 -14.04
N LYS A 338 32.77 -16.56 -14.20
CA LYS A 338 33.90 -15.93 -13.50
C LYS A 338 34.01 -14.44 -13.86
N LYS A 339 33.87 -14.08 -15.14
CA LYS A 339 33.96 -12.68 -15.58
C LYS A 339 32.76 -11.86 -15.12
N ALA A 340 31.55 -12.39 -15.24
CA ALA A 340 30.33 -11.76 -14.76
C ALA A 340 30.39 -11.53 -13.24
N THR A 341 30.86 -12.51 -12.48
CA THR A 341 31.09 -12.40 -11.02
C THR A 341 32.10 -11.30 -10.70
N ASN A 342 33.23 -11.24 -11.42
CA ASN A 342 34.24 -10.20 -11.20
C ASN A 342 33.70 -8.79 -11.44
N ILE A 343 32.92 -8.59 -12.50
CA ILE A 343 32.29 -7.29 -12.79
C ILE A 343 31.27 -6.96 -11.69
N THR A 344 30.43 -7.95 -11.32
CA THR A 344 29.42 -7.83 -10.26
C THR A 344 30.02 -7.41 -8.92
N THR A 345 31.10 -8.07 -8.49
CA THR A 345 31.83 -7.73 -7.27
C THR A 345 32.40 -6.32 -7.33
N THR A 346 32.83 -5.88 -8.52
CA THR A 346 33.38 -4.52 -8.74
C THR A 346 32.28 -3.45 -8.66
N ILE A 347 31.10 -3.68 -9.26
CA ILE A 347 30.01 -2.69 -9.30
C ILE A 347 29.20 -2.64 -8.00
N SER A 348 29.13 -3.74 -7.24
CA SER A 348 28.27 -3.86 -6.04
C SER A 348 28.44 -2.72 -5.02
N PRO A 349 29.67 -2.33 -4.61
CA PRO A 349 29.85 -1.19 -3.71
C PRO A 349 29.31 0.13 -4.27
N PHE A 350 29.51 0.39 -5.57
CA PHE A 350 29.03 1.59 -6.24
C PHE A 350 27.49 1.61 -6.30
N PHE A 351 26.88 0.48 -6.63
CA PHE A 351 25.41 0.37 -6.60
C PHE A 351 24.84 0.75 -5.24
N PHE A 352 25.36 0.19 -4.15
CA PHE A 352 24.84 0.51 -2.81
C PHE A 352 25.09 1.96 -2.40
N LEU A 353 26.22 2.56 -2.80
CA LEU A 353 26.43 4.00 -2.61
C LEU A 353 25.44 4.85 -3.41
N ARG A 354 25.06 4.44 -4.63
CA ARG A 354 24.00 5.12 -5.39
C ARG A 354 22.65 5.03 -4.69
N VAL A 355 22.29 3.86 -4.17
CA VAL A 355 21.03 3.67 -3.41
C VAL A 355 21.00 4.56 -2.16
N LEU A 356 22.10 4.62 -1.42
CA LEU A 356 22.21 5.49 -0.24
C LEU A 356 22.12 6.98 -0.60
N ALA A 357 22.74 7.38 -1.72
CA ALA A 357 22.60 8.74 -2.25
C ALA A 357 21.15 9.08 -2.59
N TYR A 358 20.44 8.17 -3.28
CA TYR A 358 19.03 8.31 -3.62
C TYR A 358 18.14 8.48 -2.38
N PHE A 359 18.38 7.71 -1.33
CA PHE A 359 17.63 7.88 -0.07
C PHE A 359 17.83 9.27 0.54
N GLY A 360 19.05 9.81 0.48
CA GLY A 360 19.35 11.17 0.92
C GLY A 360 18.77 12.25 0.00
N GLU A 361 18.66 12.00 -1.31
CA GLU A 361 17.99 12.87 -2.28
C GLU A 361 16.49 12.96 -1.98
N LEU A 362 15.83 11.82 -1.76
CA LEU A 362 14.41 11.76 -1.37
C LEU A 362 14.12 12.58 -0.10
N ASP A 363 15.00 12.49 0.90
CA ASP A 363 14.82 13.22 2.16
C ASP A 363 14.94 14.75 2.01
N LYS A 364 15.58 15.24 0.94
CA LYS A 364 15.72 16.68 0.64
C LYS A 364 14.53 17.27 -0.11
N ILE A 365 13.65 16.45 -0.68
CA ILE A 365 12.47 16.89 -1.43
C ILE A 365 11.39 17.51 -0.51
N LYS A 366 11.52 17.36 0.82
CA LYS A 366 10.61 17.84 1.89
C LYS A 366 10.27 19.35 1.96
N LYS A 367 10.77 20.20 1.04
CA LYS A 367 10.49 21.66 1.08
C LYS A 367 9.22 22.09 0.33
N GLN A 368 8.56 21.19 -0.41
CA GLN A 368 7.23 21.45 -0.96
C GLN A 368 6.17 20.86 -0.03
N ARG A 369 5.10 21.63 0.22
CA ARG A 369 3.96 21.30 1.09
C ARG A 369 3.58 19.82 1.00
N ASP A 370 3.95 19.04 2.01
CA ASP A 370 3.74 17.59 2.08
C ASP A 370 2.23 17.30 2.21
N ILE A 371 1.59 17.03 1.08
CA ILE A 371 0.28 16.36 0.99
C ILE A 371 0.44 14.82 1.17
N ASP A 372 1.67 14.34 1.39
CA ASP A 372 2.08 12.93 1.28
C ASP A 372 1.54 11.98 2.38
N THR A 373 0.63 12.40 3.26
CA THR A 373 -0.63 11.71 3.64
C THR A 373 -1.36 12.58 4.67
N PHE A 374 -2.16 13.55 4.21
CA PHE A 374 -2.93 14.42 5.10
C PHE A 374 -4.00 13.67 5.90
N LEU A 375 -4.59 12.60 5.34
CA LEU A 375 -5.70 11.83 5.94
C LEU A 375 -5.43 10.32 5.84
N THR A 376 -5.51 9.60 6.96
CA THR A 376 -5.36 8.14 7.05
C THR A 376 -6.51 7.53 7.85
N ALA A 377 -7.34 6.69 7.23
CA ALA A 377 -8.37 5.96 7.97
C ALA A 377 -7.75 4.87 8.86
N ILE A 378 -8.25 4.73 10.09
CA ILE A 378 -7.90 3.63 10.98
C ILE A 378 -8.70 2.38 10.55
N PRO A 379 -8.06 1.33 10.02
CA PRO A 379 -8.77 0.16 9.51
C PRO A 379 -9.23 -0.76 10.64
N ASP A 380 -10.14 -1.68 10.30
CA ASP A 380 -10.52 -2.81 11.14
C ASP A 380 -11.00 -2.45 12.55
N VAL A 381 -11.56 -1.25 12.74
CA VAL A 381 -12.26 -0.88 13.98
C VAL A 381 -13.49 -1.79 14.13
N PRO A 382 -13.64 -2.52 15.25
CA PRO A 382 -14.74 -3.46 15.44
C PRO A 382 -16.09 -2.74 15.56
N LEU A 383 -17.18 -3.53 15.50
CA LEU A 383 -18.49 -3.02 15.88
C LEU A 383 -18.51 -2.71 17.39
N ILE A 384 -18.58 -1.42 17.70
CA ILE A 384 -18.55 -0.89 19.06
C ILE A 384 -19.81 -1.25 19.85
N LYS A 385 -19.62 -1.58 21.11
CA LYS A 385 -20.64 -1.88 22.12
C LYS A 385 -20.58 -0.87 23.26
N GLU A 386 -21.65 -0.86 24.05
CA GLU A 386 -21.70 -0.08 25.28
C GLU A 386 -20.58 -0.49 26.25
N GLY A 387 -19.89 0.50 26.81
CA GLY A 387 -18.76 0.32 27.71
C GLY A 387 -17.39 0.12 27.04
N ASP A 388 -17.31 0.03 25.72
CA ASP A 388 -16.03 -0.12 25.01
C ASP A 388 -15.11 1.11 25.18
N ASP A 389 -13.82 0.87 25.46
CA ASP A 389 -12.79 1.91 25.48
C ASP A 389 -12.32 2.24 24.05
N LEU A 390 -12.86 3.33 23.50
CA LEU A 390 -12.54 3.78 22.15
C LEU A 390 -11.06 4.16 21.98
N GLY A 391 -10.42 4.74 23.00
CA GLY A 391 -9.01 5.13 22.92
C GLY A 391 -8.12 3.90 22.76
N ALA A 392 -8.34 2.89 23.60
CA ALA A 392 -7.62 1.62 23.54
C ALA A 392 -7.89 0.86 22.23
N ILE A 393 -9.15 0.80 21.78
CA ILE A 393 -9.51 0.13 20.52
C ILE A 393 -8.84 0.80 19.32
N ILE A 394 -8.94 2.13 19.21
CA ILE A 394 -8.36 2.87 18.09
C ILE A 394 -6.84 2.74 18.08
N LEU A 395 -6.20 2.84 19.24
CA LEU A 395 -4.76 2.67 19.37
C LEU A 395 -4.31 1.27 18.92
N LYS A 396 -5.03 0.22 19.33
CA LYS A 396 -4.74 -1.15 18.91
C LYS A 396 -4.88 -1.32 17.40
N CYS A 397 -5.99 -0.87 16.81
CA CYS A 397 -6.22 -0.95 15.36
C CYS A 397 -5.18 -0.16 14.57
N ALA A 398 -4.78 1.03 15.05
CA ALA A 398 -3.69 1.81 14.47
C ALA A 398 -2.37 1.04 14.51
N GLY A 399 -2.02 0.44 15.66
CA GLY A 399 -0.81 -0.36 15.84
C GLY A 399 -0.77 -1.60 14.92
N ASP A 400 -1.86 -2.34 14.83
CA ASP A 400 -2.00 -3.51 13.93
C ASP A 400 -1.83 -3.12 12.45
N ALA A 401 -2.24 -1.90 12.09
CA ALA A 401 -2.08 -1.32 10.75
C ALA A 401 -0.70 -0.68 10.51
N GLY A 402 0.17 -0.62 11.53
CA GLY A 402 1.46 0.05 11.46
C GLY A 402 1.38 1.58 11.41
N ILE A 403 0.28 2.16 11.90
CA ILE A 403 0.07 3.61 12.04
C ILE A 403 0.62 4.04 13.40
N THR A 404 1.62 4.94 13.39
CA THR A 404 2.15 5.57 14.60
C THR A 404 1.54 6.96 14.77
N PHE A 405 1.50 7.48 15.99
CA PHE A 405 1.05 8.84 16.29
C PHE A 405 2.23 9.80 16.46
N GLU A 406 2.05 11.05 16.05
CA GLU A 406 3.01 12.16 16.18
C GLU A 406 2.34 13.35 16.90
N ASP A 407 3.16 14.25 17.48
CA ASP A 407 2.64 15.47 18.09
C ASP A 407 1.91 16.32 17.03
N LYS A 408 0.75 16.86 17.40
CA LYS A 408 -0.16 17.65 16.52
C LYS A 408 -0.90 16.84 15.45
N ASP A 409 -0.88 15.51 15.55
CA ASP A 409 -1.88 14.71 14.86
C ASP A 409 -3.28 15.00 15.43
N VAL A 410 -4.30 14.92 14.57
CA VAL A 410 -5.69 15.04 14.97
C VAL A 410 -6.46 13.79 14.56
N LEU A 411 -7.16 13.16 15.50
CA LEU A 411 -8.02 12.01 15.26
C LEU A 411 -9.47 12.48 15.11
N VAL A 412 -10.05 12.32 13.92
CA VAL A 412 -11.46 12.56 13.66
C VAL A 412 -12.23 11.27 13.93
N ILE A 413 -13.29 11.34 14.73
CA ILE A 413 -14.07 10.19 15.19
C ILE A 413 -15.54 10.46 14.95
N THR A 414 -16.28 9.51 14.36
CA THR A 414 -17.73 9.69 14.22
C THR A 414 -18.45 9.62 15.57
N SER A 415 -19.39 10.54 15.76
CA SER A 415 -20.36 10.58 16.88
C SER A 415 -20.99 9.23 17.16
N LYS A 416 -21.20 8.40 16.12
CA LYS A 416 -21.91 7.13 16.21
C LYS A 416 -21.22 6.14 17.13
N ILE A 417 -19.91 5.98 17.01
CA ILE A 417 -19.18 5.01 17.83
C ILE A 417 -19.02 5.49 19.27
N VAL A 418 -18.92 6.82 19.45
CA VAL A 418 -18.93 7.46 20.77
C VAL A 418 -20.27 7.22 21.46
N SER A 419 -21.36 7.46 20.75
CA SER A 419 -22.72 7.24 21.25
C SER A 419 -22.98 5.78 21.64
N LYS A 420 -22.45 4.82 20.87
CA LYS A 420 -22.52 3.39 21.21
C LYS A 420 -21.75 3.07 22.48
N ALA A 421 -20.50 3.51 22.58
CA ALA A 421 -19.66 3.28 23.75
C ALA A 421 -20.29 3.89 25.03
N GLU A 422 -20.96 5.02 24.90
CA GLU A 422 -21.62 5.73 26.02
C GLU A 422 -23.06 5.29 26.31
N GLY A 423 -23.56 4.22 25.69
CA GLY A 423 -24.92 3.71 25.97
C GLY A 423 -26.04 4.63 25.47
N ARG A 424 -25.80 5.44 24.44
CA ARG A 424 -26.76 6.40 23.87
C ARG A 424 -27.67 5.79 22.80
N LEU A 425 -27.83 4.47 22.79
CA LEU A 425 -28.80 3.78 21.95
C LEU A 425 -30.12 3.58 22.70
N VAL A 426 -31.22 4.08 22.12
CA VAL A 426 -32.56 3.99 22.72
C VAL A 426 -33.44 3.08 21.87
N SER A 427 -34.15 2.14 22.51
CA SER A 427 -35.16 1.34 21.83
C SER A 427 -36.43 2.17 21.62
N LEU A 428 -36.96 2.22 20.40
CA LEU A 428 -38.21 2.93 20.15
C LEU A 428 -39.39 2.27 20.88
N ALA A 429 -39.33 0.97 21.17
CA ALA A 429 -40.38 0.28 21.92
C ALA A 429 -40.57 0.82 23.35
N SER A 430 -39.53 1.43 23.95
CA SER A 430 -39.59 2.00 25.29
C SER A 430 -40.03 3.48 25.32
N VAL A 431 -40.32 4.09 24.17
CA VAL A 431 -40.64 5.52 24.08
C VAL A 431 -42.14 5.73 23.94
N GLN A 432 -42.72 6.43 24.91
CA GLN A 432 -44.12 6.86 24.86
C GLN A 432 -44.20 8.31 24.33
N PRO A 433 -44.73 8.54 23.12
CA PRO A 433 -44.79 9.88 22.55
C PRO A 433 -45.82 10.74 23.27
N SER A 434 -45.48 12.00 23.52
CA SER A 434 -46.39 13.02 24.04
C SER A 434 -47.43 13.46 22.98
N ALA A 435 -48.46 14.19 23.41
CA ALA A 435 -49.45 14.77 22.49
C ALA A 435 -48.79 15.73 21.48
N ARG A 436 -47.85 16.55 21.95
CA ARG A 436 -47.08 17.47 21.12
C ARG A 436 -46.18 16.73 20.11
N ALA A 437 -45.54 15.63 20.50
CA ALA A 437 -44.74 14.82 19.57
C ALA A 437 -45.61 14.21 18.46
N ARG A 438 -46.82 13.74 18.79
CA ARG A 438 -47.79 13.24 17.78
C ARG A 438 -48.22 14.32 16.80
N GLU A 439 -48.44 15.55 17.27
CA GLU A 439 -48.80 16.67 16.39
C GLU A 439 -47.70 16.98 15.39
N ILE A 440 -46.44 17.11 15.85
CA ILE A 440 -45.29 17.38 15.00
C ILE A 440 -45.01 16.21 14.04
N ALA A 441 -45.22 14.97 14.49
CA ALA A 441 -45.12 13.78 13.65
C ALA A 441 -46.12 13.81 12.49
N ARG A 442 -47.36 14.27 12.72
CA ARG A 442 -48.38 14.42 11.67
C ARG A 442 -47.97 15.44 10.61
N VAL A 443 -47.33 16.55 11.01
CA VAL A 443 -46.84 17.58 10.08
C VAL A 443 -45.61 17.11 9.31
N SER A 444 -44.67 16.48 10.01
CA SER A 444 -43.36 16.10 9.43
C SER A 444 -43.35 14.74 8.72
N GLY A 445 -44.35 13.87 8.98
CA GLY A 445 -44.37 12.49 8.50
C GLY A 445 -43.35 11.56 9.17
N LYS A 446 -42.71 12.00 10.27
CA LYS A 446 -41.76 11.17 11.04
C LYS A 446 -42.49 10.33 12.10
N ASP A 447 -41.83 9.28 12.60
CA ASP A 447 -42.34 8.48 13.73
C ASP A 447 -42.44 9.33 15.00
N ALA A 448 -43.61 9.34 15.65
CA ALA A 448 -43.86 10.14 16.84
C ALA A 448 -42.93 9.80 18.01
N ARG A 449 -42.46 8.55 18.12
CA ARG A 449 -41.48 8.11 19.12
C ARG A 449 -40.12 8.77 18.89
N ILE A 450 -39.72 8.91 17.62
CA ILE A 450 -38.49 9.62 17.26
C ILE A 450 -38.66 11.12 17.54
N VAL A 451 -39.80 11.71 17.18
CA VAL A 451 -40.08 13.12 17.47
C VAL A 451 -40.04 13.43 18.97
N GLU A 452 -40.54 12.52 19.81
CA GLU A 452 -40.43 12.63 21.26
C GLU A 452 -38.97 12.70 21.70
N LEU A 453 -38.10 11.82 21.20
CA LEU A 453 -36.67 11.88 21.48
C LEU A 453 -36.01 13.17 20.97
N MET A 454 -36.43 13.67 19.79
CA MET A 454 -35.96 14.96 19.29
C MET A 454 -36.30 16.09 20.27
N MET A 455 -37.50 16.09 20.85
CA MET A 455 -37.94 17.08 21.82
C MET A 455 -37.21 16.97 23.16
N GLN A 456 -36.81 15.76 23.55
CA GLN A 456 -36.02 15.53 24.77
C GLN A 456 -34.59 16.05 24.63
N GLU A 457 -34.00 15.95 23.43
CA GLU A 457 -32.63 16.40 23.17
C GLU A 457 -32.56 17.84 22.64
N SER A 458 -33.66 18.40 22.16
CA SER A 458 -33.67 19.66 21.40
C SER A 458 -34.96 20.47 21.56
N GLN A 459 -34.85 21.78 21.39
CA GLN A 459 -36.00 22.65 21.13
C GLN A 459 -36.41 22.54 19.66
N ILE A 460 -37.70 22.29 19.39
CA ILE A 460 -38.25 22.29 18.03
C ILE A 460 -38.38 23.74 17.55
N LEU A 461 -37.74 24.06 16.43
CA LEU A 461 -37.80 25.38 15.79
C LEU A 461 -38.85 25.41 14.68
N ASN A 462 -38.86 24.37 13.83
CA ASN A 462 -39.75 24.29 12.69
C ASN A 462 -40.03 22.83 12.32
N ALA A 463 -41.23 22.56 11.81
CA ALA A 463 -41.62 21.24 11.30
C ALA A 463 -42.33 21.38 9.96
N LYS A 464 -41.85 20.64 8.97
CA LYS A 464 -42.43 20.56 7.62
C LYS A 464 -42.32 19.12 7.10
N PRO A 465 -43.04 18.74 6.03
CA PRO A 465 -42.96 17.39 5.49
C PRO A 465 -41.50 16.94 5.27
N GLY A 466 -41.13 15.81 5.90
CA GLY A 466 -39.80 15.20 5.86
C GLY A 466 -38.73 15.81 6.81
N VAL A 467 -38.93 17.03 7.33
CA VAL A 467 -37.88 17.78 8.05
C VAL A 467 -38.41 18.36 9.36
N VAL A 468 -37.67 18.11 10.45
CA VAL A 468 -37.87 18.77 11.74
C VAL A 468 -36.57 19.49 12.06
N GLU A 469 -36.62 20.82 12.09
CA GLU A 469 -35.49 21.69 12.41
C GLU A 469 -35.50 21.97 13.91
N THR A 470 -34.33 21.83 14.53
CA THR A 470 -34.19 21.79 15.98
C THR A 470 -32.96 22.56 16.42
N LEU A 471 -33.06 23.25 17.56
CA LEU A 471 -31.92 23.72 18.32
C LEU A 471 -31.53 22.64 19.33
N HIS A 472 -30.47 21.90 19.03
CA HIS A 472 -30.00 20.83 19.91
C HIS A 472 -29.45 21.41 21.22
N ARG A 473 -29.55 20.66 22.33
CA ARG A 473 -29.04 21.08 23.65
C ARG A 473 -27.54 21.40 23.70
N LEU A 474 -26.78 20.93 22.71
CA LEU A 474 -25.36 21.27 22.52
C LEU A 474 -25.16 22.66 21.88
N GLY A 475 -26.23 23.37 21.52
CA GLY A 475 -26.21 24.77 21.10
C GLY A 475 -26.14 25.03 19.59
N PHE A 476 -26.37 24.02 18.74
CA PHE A 476 -26.37 24.18 17.28
C PHE A 476 -27.72 23.81 16.65
N VAL A 477 -28.01 24.41 15.49
CA VAL A 477 -29.20 24.09 14.70
C VAL A 477 -28.89 22.90 13.81
N CYS A 478 -29.77 21.89 13.86
CA CYS A 478 -29.69 20.72 13.02
C CYS A 478 -31.08 20.22 12.64
N THR A 479 -31.12 19.14 11.85
CA THR A 479 -32.36 18.44 11.59
C THR A 479 -32.44 17.17 12.41
N SER A 480 -33.64 16.76 12.77
CA SER A 480 -33.92 15.52 13.50
C SER A 480 -33.30 15.45 14.91
N GLY A 481 -32.92 16.59 15.52
CA GLY A 481 -32.44 16.63 16.90
C GLY A 481 -31.19 15.77 17.18
N GLY A 482 -30.36 15.51 16.17
CA GLY A 482 -29.23 14.58 16.30
C GLY A 482 -29.62 13.11 16.49
N VAL A 483 -30.91 12.77 16.34
CA VAL A 483 -31.43 11.40 16.42
C VAL A 483 -31.24 10.71 15.08
N ASP A 484 -30.54 9.58 15.08
CA ASP A 484 -30.24 8.83 13.86
C ASP A 484 -30.56 7.33 14.00
N ARG A 485 -31.14 6.76 12.95
CA ARG A 485 -31.51 5.34 12.83
C ARG A 485 -30.45 4.50 12.11
N ALA A 486 -29.56 5.14 11.34
CA ALA A 486 -28.58 4.44 10.54
C ALA A 486 -27.46 3.86 11.41
N ASN A 487 -27.00 2.65 11.03
CA ASN A 487 -25.87 1.95 11.65
C ASN A 487 -25.98 1.78 13.18
N THR A 488 -27.18 1.77 13.75
CA THR A 488 -27.42 1.66 15.20
C THR A 488 -27.41 0.20 15.66
N ALA A 489 -28.34 -0.59 15.12
CA ALA A 489 -28.59 -1.99 15.47
C ALA A 489 -29.14 -2.74 14.25
N ARG A 490 -29.48 -4.02 14.42
CA ARG A 490 -30.19 -4.76 13.37
C ARG A 490 -31.63 -4.23 13.23
N PRO A 491 -32.27 -4.32 12.04
CA PRO A 491 -33.60 -3.77 11.81
C PRO A 491 -34.65 -4.20 12.84
N GLU A 492 -34.58 -5.45 13.30
CA GLU A 492 -35.49 -6.03 14.30
C GLU A 492 -35.38 -5.42 15.70
N GLU A 493 -34.30 -4.70 16.02
CA GLU A 493 -34.10 -4.12 17.36
C GLU A 493 -34.75 -2.74 17.51
N GLU A 494 -35.18 -2.10 16.41
CA GLU A 494 -35.79 -0.76 16.39
C GLU A 494 -35.07 0.29 17.28
N LYS A 495 -33.73 0.30 17.28
CA LYS A 495 -32.94 1.26 18.07
C LYS A 495 -32.54 2.49 17.28
N VAL A 496 -32.51 3.63 17.96
CA VAL A 496 -31.96 4.90 17.46
C VAL A 496 -30.79 5.35 18.32
N SER A 497 -29.88 6.13 17.73
CA SER A 497 -28.76 6.75 18.44
C SER A 497 -29.11 8.19 18.73
N LEU A 498 -28.89 8.60 19.97
CA LEU A 498 -28.79 10.00 20.36
C LEU A 498 -27.32 10.42 20.28
N LEU A 499 -27.05 11.72 20.25
CA LEU A 499 -25.68 12.24 20.34
C LEU A 499 -25.08 12.01 21.73
N PRO A 500 -23.73 12.02 21.85
CA PRO A 500 -23.05 11.98 23.14
C PRO A 500 -23.54 13.09 24.07
N ILE A 501 -23.52 12.86 25.38
CA ILE A 501 -24.00 13.86 26.35
C ILE A 501 -23.08 15.08 26.36
N ASN A 502 -21.78 14.83 26.40
CA ASN A 502 -20.74 15.86 26.36
C ASN A 502 -19.60 15.40 25.42
N PRO A 503 -19.71 15.68 24.10
CA PRO A 503 -18.72 15.22 23.13
C PRO A 503 -17.31 15.79 23.36
N ASP A 504 -17.16 16.99 23.92
CA ASP A 504 -15.84 17.55 24.27
C ASP A 504 -15.15 16.68 25.33
N GLU A 505 -15.90 16.23 26.35
CA GLU A 505 -15.36 15.35 27.39
C GLU A 505 -15.07 13.94 26.86
N SER A 506 -15.90 13.43 25.94
CA SER A 506 -15.61 12.17 25.23
C SER A 506 -14.32 12.29 24.41
N ALA A 507 -14.12 13.42 23.71
CA ALA A 507 -12.94 13.69 22.91
C ALA A 507 -11.69 13.76 23.80
N ARG A 508 -11.80 14.41 24.97
CA ARG A 508 -10.73 14.52 25.97
C ARG A 508 -10.33 13.15 26.52
N ARG A 509 -11.29 12.32 26.94
CA ARG A 509 -11.02 10.96 27.42
C ARG A 509 -10.26 10.11 26.39
N ILE A 510 -10.64 10.21 25.12
CA ILE A 510 -9.96 9.48 24.03
C ILE A 510 -8.55 10.03 23.80
N SER A 511 -8.40 11.36 23.73
CA SER A 511 -7.11 12.05 23.61
C SER A 511 -6.16 11.60 24.72
N ASP A 512 -6.61 11.66 25.98
CA ASP A 512 -5.80 11.35 27.15
C ASP A 512 -5.44 9.86 27.24
N ALA A 513 -6.35 8.97 26.86
CA ALA A 513 -6.07 7.54 26.78
C ALA A 513 -4.96 7.25 25.77
N ILE A 514 -5.03 7.83 24.57
CA ILE A 514 -3.99 7.65 23.55
C ILE A 514 -2.69 8.31 24.01
N ALA A 515 -2.75 9.55 24.49
CA ALA A 515 -1.58 10.31 24.93
C ALA A 515 -0.78 9.61 26.03
N ARG A 516 -1.46 8.94 26.99
CA ARG A 516 -0.81 8.14 28.03
C ARG A 516 0.03 6.99 27.48
N GLU A 517 -0.43 6.34 26.42
CA GLU A 517 0.25 5.18 25.84
C GLU A 517 1.38 5.58 24.88
N VAL A 518 1.18 6.63 24.07
CA VAL A 518 2.15 7.02 23.03
C VAL A 518 3.09 8.15 23.45
N GLY A 519 2.79 8.88 24.53
CA GLY A 519 3.56 10.03 24.99
C GLY A 519 3.52 11.22 24.01
N LYS A 520 2.40 11.41 23.32
CA LYS A 520 2.20 12.44 22.28
C LYS A 520 0.92 13.22 22.52
N ARG A 521 0.93 14.52 22.17
CA ARG A 521 -0.27 15.36 22.23
C ARG A 521 -1.10 15.19 20.97
N ILE A 522 -2.23 14.49 21.09
CA ILE A 522 -3.12 14.13 19.98
C ILE A 522 -4.41 14.92 20.08
N GLY A 523 -4.71 15.76 19.08
CA GLY A 523 -6.00 16.40 18.96
C GLY A 523 -7.10 15.37 18.68
N VAL A 524 -8.31 15.59 19.16
CA VAL A 524 -9.47 14.75 18.83
C VAL A 524 -10.63 15.64 18.40
N VAL A 525 -11.27 15.29 17.29
CA VAL A 525 -12.50 15.91 16.82
C VAL A 525 -13.56 14.83 16.70
N ILE A 526 -14.67 14.97 17.43
CA ILE A 526 -15.85 14.13 17.23
C ILE A 526 -16.73 14.83 16.21
N ASN A 527 -17.06 14.15 15.11
CA ASN A 527 -17.89 14.71 14.04
C ASN A 527 -19.24 14.01 13.89
N ASP A 528 -20.22 14.74 13.37
CA ASP A 528 -21.51 14.20 12.95
C ASP A 528 -21.91 14.73 11.57
N SER A 529 -22.80 14.01 10.90
CA SER A 529 -23.22 14.32 9.53
C SER A 529 -24.39 15.30 9.52
N LEU A 530 -24.09 16.57 9.22
CA LEU A 530 -25.07 17.65 9.28
C LEU A 530 -25.31 18.28 7.90
N GLY A 531 -26.53 18.77 7.67
CA GLY A 531 -26.88 19.55 6.49
C GLY A 531 -26.43 21.00 6.62
N ILE A 532 -26.10 21.65 5.51
CA ILE A 532 -25.77 23.08 5.48
C ILE A 532 -26.91 23.85 4.81
N LYS A 533 -27.36 24.94 5.44
CA LYS A 533 -28.42 25.80 4.90
C LYS A 533 -28.07 26.24 3.47
N TYR A 534 -29.02 26.10 2.55
CA TYR A 534 -28.90 26.43 1.12
C TYR A 534 -27.90 25.57 0.32
N ARG A 535 -27.45 24.42 0.83
CA ARG A 535 -26.62 23.46 0.08
C ARG A 535 -27.25 22.07 0.11
N THR A 536 -27.17 21.37 -1.01
CA THR A 536 -27.63 19.98 -1.10
C THR A 536 -26.60 19.03 -0.50
N GLY A 537 -27.06 18.05 0.28
CA GLY A 537 -26.22 17.01 0.90
C GLY A 537 -25.81 17.35 2.33
N SER A 538 -25.06 16.42 2.95
CA SER A 538 -24.51 16.54 4.30
C SER A 538 -22.98 16.62 4.27
N VAL A 539 -22.41 17.23 5.30
CA VAL A 539 -20.96 17.28 5.55
C VAL A 539 -20.70 16.88 7.00
N GLY A 540 -19.53 16.30 7.29
CA GLY A 540 -19.11 16.08 8.66
C GLY A 540 -18.70 17.40 9.31
N LEU A 541 -19.39 17.80 10.38
CA LEU A 541 -19.03 18.96 11.20
C LEU A 541 -18.64 18.51 12.60
N ALA A 542 -17.80 19.30 13.28
CA ALA A 542 -17.40 19.01 14.65
C ALA A 542 -18.60 19.17 15.59
N ILE A 543 -18.70 18.28 16.57
CA ILE A 543 -19.61 18.39 17.72
C ILE A 543 -18.87 18.26 19.05
N GLY A 544 -17.57 17.91 19.01
CA GLY A 544 -16.68 17.84 20.16
C GLY A 544 -15.21 17.99 19.76
N VAL A 545 -14.39 18.66 20.58
CA VAL A 545 -12.99 19.00 20.31
C VAL A 545 -12.15 18.84 21.58
N ALA A 546 -10.97 18.22 21.45
CA ALA A 546 -9.98 18.13 22.52
C ALA A 546 -8.53 18.28 22.02
N ALA A 547 -7.63 18.80 22.86
CA ALA A 547 -6.19 18.95 22.64
C ALA A 547 -5.79 19.73 21.37
N MET A 548 -6.69 20.58 20.85
CA MET A 548 -6.47 21.47 19.72
C MET A 548 -7.44 22.66 19.77
N PRO A 549 -7.17 23.78 19.07
CA PRO A 549 -8.14 24.87 18.95
C PRO A 549 -9.32 24.45 18.06
N ALA A 550 -10.53 24.86 18.44
CA ALA A 550 -11.71 24.68 17.58
C ALA A 550 -11.76 25.75 16.48
N VAL A 551 -11.35 26.98 16.81
CA VAL A 551 -11.22 28.13 15.90
C VAL A 551 -9.78 28.63 15.91
N LEU A 552 -9.17 28.81 14.74
CA LEU A 552 -7.93 29.59 14.63
C LEU A 552 -8.31 31.06 14.51
N LYS A 553 -7.93 31.86 15.50
CA LYS A 553 -8.16 33.31 15.49
C LYS A 553 -7.13 33.99 14.59
N GLY A 554 -7.58 34.94 13.78
CA GLY A 554 -6.67 35.75 12.97
C GLY A 554 -5.73 36.58 13.87
N ALA A 555 -4.46 36.71 13.47
CA ALA A 555 -3.49 37.47 14.26
C ALA A 555 -3.67 38.98 14.02
N ALA A 556 -3.49 39.81 15.06
CA ALA A 556 -3.68 41.28 14.99
C ALA A 556 -2.73 42.03 14.03
N GLY A 557 -1.85 41.34 13.31
CA GLY A 557 -0.94 41.87 12.30
C GLY A 557 -0.92 41.08 10.99
N GLU A 558 -1.83 40.13 10.77
CA GLU A 558 -1.89 39.39 9.50
C GLU A 558 -2.25 40.34 8.35
N THR A 559 -1.58 40.15 7.21
CA THR A 559 -1.85 40.88 5.98
C THR A 559 -2.14 39.92 4.84
N ASP A 560 -2.95 40.39 3.88
CA ASP A 560 -3.15 39.66 2.62
C ASP A 560 -1.90 39.73 1.72
N LEU A 561 -1.97 39.10 0.54
CA LEU A 561 -0.87 39.06 -0.45
C LEU A 561 -0.42 40.45 -0.94
N TYR A 562 -1.16 41.51 -0.63
CA TYR A 562 -0.88 42.90 -1.01
C TYR A 562 -0.61 43.80 0.21
N GLY A 563 -0.40 43.22 1.38
CA GLY A 563 -0.06 43.96 2.60
C GLY A 563 -1.26 44.59 3.31
N LYS A 564 -2.51 44.30 2.92
CA LYS A 564 -3.70 44.84 3.61
C LYS A 564 -3.98 44.04 4.87
N LYS A 565 -4.17 44.73 6.00
CA LYS A 565 -4.51 44.09 7.28
C LYS A 565 -5.78 43.26 7.14
N ARG A 566 -5.74 42.03 7.63
CA ARG A 566 -6.89 41.13 7.74
C ARG A 566 -6.88 40.45 9.10
N ASN A 567 -8.09 40.20 9.61
CA ASN A 567 -8.32 39.38 10.79
C ASN A 567 -9.44 38.39 10.43
N VAL A 568 -9.06 37.17 10.04
CA VAL A 568 -10.00 36.14 9.60
C VAL A 568 -9.89 34.96 10.54
N ASN A 569 -11.01 34.59 11.17
CA ASN A 569 -11.10 33.37 11.95
C ASN A 569 -11.38 32.19 11.03
N ILE A 570 -10.76 31.04 11.32
CA ILE A 570 -10.96 29.79 10.59
C ILE A 570 -11.66 28.81 11.53
N SER A 571 -12.78 28.24 11.11
CA SER A 571 -13.48 27.14 11.82
C SER A 571 -12.69 25.84 11.67
N PHE A 572 -11.54 25.79 12.32
CA PHE A 572 -10.49 24.82 12.09
C PHE A 572 -10.93 23.38 12.35
N ALA A 573 -11.66 23.14 13.44
CA ALA A 573 -12.19 21.82 13.74
C ALA A 573 -13.25 21.35 12.72
N ASP A 574 -14.05 22.27 12.15
CA ASP A 574 -15.03 21.92 11.11
C ASP A 574 -14.36 21.57 9.77
N GLU A 575 -13.29 22.28 9.36
CA GLU A 575 -12.51 21.92 8.18
C GLU A 575 -11.90 20.53 8.31
N ILE A 576 -11.38 20.20 9.50
CA ILE A 576 -10.80 18.89 9.81
C ILE A 576 -11.87 17.80 9.86
N ALA A 577 -13.02 18.08 10.50
CA ALA A 577 -14.16 17.17 10.55
C ALA A 577 -14.67 16.82 9.15
N ALA A 578 -14.78 17.84 8.28
CA ALA A 578 -15.22 17.67 6.90
C ALA A 578 -14.22 16.84 6.10
N ALA A 579 -12.92 17.11 6.26
CA ALA A 579 -11.86 16.35 5.63
C ALA A 579 -11.86 14.86 6.05
N GLY A 580 -11.95 14.59 7.35
CA GLY A 580 -12.05 13.22 7.88
C GLY A 580 -13.29 12.48 7.36
N SER A 581 -14.44 13.16 7.32
CA SER A 581 -15.70 12.60 6.85
C SER A 581 -15.65 12.05 5.42
N LEU A 582 -14.80 12.60 4.54
CA LEU A 582 -14.60 12.10 3.18
C LEU A 582 -14.12 10.63 3.15
N LEU A 583 -13.25 10.25 4.09
CA LEU A 583 -12.74 8.87 4.19
C LEU A 583 -13.70 7.97 4.97
N MET A 584 -14.37 8.50 6.00
CA MET A 584 -15.34 7.73 6.79
C MET A 584 -16.52 7.24 5.95
N GLY A 585 -16.92 8.04 4.95
CA GLY A 585 -18.13 7.81 4.17
C GLY A 585 -19.39 7.94 5.02
N GLN A 586 -20.55 7.86 4.38
CA GLN A 586 -21.86 8.15 4.99
C GLN A 586 -22.76 6.92 5.09
N SER A 587 -22.20 5.71 4.92
CA SER A 587 -22.99 4.48 4.86
C SER A 587 -22.24 3.29 5.46
N ARG A 588 -21.69 2.40 4.64
CA ARG A 588 -21.18 1.08 5.06
C ARG A 588 -19.66 0.93 4.96
N ALA A 589 -18.91 2.04 4.85
CA ALA A 589 -17.47 1.98 4.66
C ALA A 589 -16.74 1.36 5.86
N GLY A 590 -17.32 1.48 7.07
CA GLY A 590 -16.77 0.84 8.27
C GLY A 590 -15.48 1.49 8.77
N LEU A 591 -15.30 2.79 8.52
CA LEU A 591 -14.10 3.55 8.86
C LEU A 591 -14.47 4.69 9.84
N PRO A 592 -14.69 4.40 11.13
CA PRO A 592 -15.24 5.39 12.06
C PRO A 592 -14.20 6.36 12.65
N ALA A 593 -12.92 6.17 12.34
CA ALA A 593 -11.82 6.99 12.84
C ALA A 593 -10.80 7.30 11.73
N VAL A 594 -10.36 8.56 11.64
CA VAL A 594 -9.42 9.06 10.63
C VAL A 594 -8.36 9.92 11.29
N LEU A 595 -7.10 9.60 11.08
CA LEU A 595 -5.95 10.39 11.49
C LEU A 595 -5.66 11.49 10.47
N VAL A 596 -5.51 12.73 10.93
CA VAL A 596 -5.10 13.89 10.15
C VAL A 596 -3.72 14.33 10.59
N ARG A 597 -2.76 14.37 9.66
CA ARG A 597 -1.36 14.69 9.95
C ARG A 597 -0.86 15.88 9.14
N GLY A 598 0.08 16.62 9.71
CA GLY A 598 0.77 17.75 9.05
C GLY A 598 0.11 19.10 9.27
N LEU A 599 -0.89 19.16 10.17
CA LEU A 599 -1.53 20.39 10.59
C LEU A 599 -0.57 21.27 11.41
N ARG A 600 -0.77 22.59 11.33
CA ARG A 600 -0.06 23.57 12.15
C ARG A 600 -1.07 24.39 12.91
N TYR A 601 -1.04 24.26 14.24
CA TYR A 601 -1.89 25.01 15.15
C TYR A 601 -1.12 25.30 16.46
N PRO A 602 -1.48 26.39 17.17
CA PRO A 602 -0.88 26.71 18.46
C PRO A 602 -1.22 25.65 19.50
N ASP A 603 -0.40 25.54 20.53
CA ASP A 603 -0.62 24.58 21.61
C ASP A 603 -1.69 25.07 22.59
N GLU A 604 -2.92 25.15 22.08
CA GLU A 604 -4.11 25.65 22.77
C GLU A 604 -5.15 24.53 22.91
N GLN A 605 -6.02 24.68 23.90
CA GLN A 605 -7.17 23.82 24.13
C GLN A 605 -8.45 24.61 23.79
N GLY A 606 -9.11 24.24 22.69
CA GLY A 606 -10.44 24.72 22.35
C GLY A 606 -11.54 23.81 22.87
N ASN A 607 -12.78 24.22 22.62
CA ASN A 607 -13.99 23.44 22.91
C ASN A 607 -15.03 23.68 21.80
N PHE A 608 -16.05 22.83 21.71
CA PHE A 608 -17.07 22.96 20.67
C PHE A 608 -17.85 24.29 20.75
N ALA A 609 -18.05 24.85 21.95
CA ALA A 609 -18.78 26.11 22.11
C ALA A 609 -18.09 27.31 21.42
N ASP A 610 -16.78 27.24 21.19
CA ASP A 610 -16.03 28.25 20.44
C ASP A 610 -16.49 28.35 18.96
N LEU A 611 -17.10 27.29 18.41
CA LEU A 611 -17.67 27.28 17.05
C LEU A 611 -19.09 27.86 16.99
N ILE A 612 -19.74 28.05 18.14
CA ILE A 612 -21.14 28.48 18.21
C ILE A 612 -21.22 30.01 18.27
N ALA A 613 -21.80 30.61 17.23
CA ALA A 613 -22.13 32.03 17.21
C ALA A 613 -23.41 32.33 18.03
N ALA A 614 -23.36 32.10 19.35
CA ALA A 614 -24.53 32.11 20.24
C ALA A 614 -25.34 33.41 20.18
N ASP A 615 -24.68 34.58 20.10
CA ASP A 615 -25.36 35.87 20.03
C ASP A 615 -26.13 36.05 18.72
N GLN A 616 -25.56 35.60 17.61
CA GLN A 616 -26.22 35.66 16.30
C GLN A 616 -27.43 34.71 16.28
N LEU A 617 -27.22 33.49 16.79
CA LEU A 617 -28.29 32.50 16.89
C LEU A 617 -29.47 33.01 17.73
N ARG A 618 -29.21 33.61 18.90
CA ARG A 618 -30.26 34.22 19.72
C ARG A 618 -31.03 35.30 18.97
N LYS A 619 -30.32 36.22 18.29
CA LYS A 619 -30.95 37.29 17.51
C LYS A 619 -31.85 36.74 16.40
N ASP A 620 -31.41 35.69 15.73
CA ASP A 620 -32.16 35.09 14.62
C ASP A 620 -33.38 34.28 15.11
N LEU A 621 -33.35 33.74 16.33
CA LEU A 621 -34.48 33.03 16.93
C LEU A 621 -35.52 33.95 17.59
N THR A 622 -35.15 35.20 17.88
CA THR A 622 -36.07 36.22 18.44
C THR A 622 -36.81 37.04 17.37
N LYS A 623 -36.49 36.85 16.10
CA LYS A 623 -37.18 37.43 14.95
C LYS A 623 -38.15 36.43 14.35
#